data_AF-A0A1Z4C232-F1
#
_entry.id   AF-A0A1Z4C232-F1
#
_cell.length_a   1.000
_cell.length_b   1.000
_cell.length_c   1.000
_cell.angle_alpha   90.00
_cell.angle_beta   90.00
_cell.angle_gamma   90.00
#
_symmetry.space_group_name_H-M   'P 1'
#
loop_
_entity.id
_entity.type
_entity.pdbx_description
1 polymer ?
#
loop_
_entity_poly.entity_id
_entity_poly.type
_entity_poly.pdbx_seq_one_letter_code
_entity_poly.pdbx_strand_id
1 'polypeptide(L)'
;MNSLAKNALLLTIVTLSFTYQSHAKKTSLEQRLLSVVGKNAVRCGVFHFNDRKSEYLSDAAAAQAIRCMTVAYQHGQGFYLSDEGSGIDSYVAKGILGTPNRSGIYRFDYDSSPSGGGFSGNDAFGMASCHKNAVPGKIDPETDCAIKLKAPPPEPVKIKIKSKPSRCEFTQLKLPDDFAVLAVARPSGVAVGHKTDFQIDQSGYQALQVEVLVNQPDKPLVLILGQSAPTIWNIHWTQGTHIIAVVVGGGNRQAVAGLPRGIPMLNPTGENEDGCKDFYKEGELETLNPLSRRLFGRPVEKVYLAENGNVLVGEPLSPDIKVLSSSATPPKSFFDKNAPLAGEAGLEDGLKKGLLRKATEEDGRAWFAQVAEREPSDVPPIAGQETTPKTPGIYEGAYVVLKPFVFPAGLVAKNFFVPRGVPVPSGDSGHSAIYDFNTLKCLGLDLLCYRP
;
A
#
# COMPACT_ATOMS: atom_id res chain seq x y z
N MET A 1 -63.39 31.27 11.83
CA MET A 1 -62.05 30.82 11.41
C MET A 1 -62.13 29.36 11.00
N ASN A 2 -61.92 29.08 9.71
CA ASN A 2 -62.06 27.74 9.13
C ASN A 2 -61.09 26.73 9.75
N SER A 3 -61.51 25.47 9.86
CA SER A 3 -60.75 24.34 10.43
C SER A 3 -59.30 24.24 9.91
N LEU A 4 -59.08 24.60 8.65
CA LEU A 4 -57.75 24.69 8.02
C LEU A 4 -56.80 25.70 8.70
N ALA A 5 -57.30 26.85 9.17
CA ALA A 5 -56.47 27.87 9.81
C ALA A 5 -56.03 27.46 11.24
N LYS A 6 -56.86 26.68 11.95
CA LYS A 6 -56.49 26.14 13.27
C LYS A 6 -55.44 25.03 13.17
N ASN A 7 -55.56 24.15 12.18
CA ASN A 7 -54.58 23.09 11.95
C ASN A 7 -53.23 23.64 11.46
N ALA A 8 -53.23 24.67 10.61
CA ALA A 8 -52.02 25.35 10.19
C ALA A 8 -51.30 26.05 11.36
N LEU A 9 -52.05 26.72 12.25
CA LEU A 9 -51.49 27.38 13.43
C LEU A 9 -50.89 26.38 14.42
N LEU A 10 -51.56 25.24 14.66
CA LEU A 10 -51.06 24.19 15.56
C LEU A 10 -49.77 23.56 15.01
N LEU A 11 -49.71 23.26 13.71
CA LEU A 11 -48.52 22.70 13.07
C LEU A 11 -47.34 23.68 13.10
N THR A 12 -47.60 24.98 12.96
CA THR A 12 -46.57 26.03 13.03
C THR A 12 -46.02 26.20 14.45
N ILE A 13 -46.87 26.15 15.48
CA ILE A 13 -46.44 26.23 16.89
C ILE A 13 -45.61 24.99 17.28
N VAL A 14 -46.00 23.80 16.84
CA VAL A 14 -45.25 22.57 17.12
C VAL A 14 -43.88 22.59 16.43
N THR A 15 -43.81 22.99 15.15
CA THR A 15 -42.54 23.09 14.41
C THR A 15 -41.59 24.17 14.95
N LEU A 16 -42.11 25.32 15.41
CA LEU A 16 -41.31 26.35 16.09
C LEU A 16 -40.76 25.86 17.44
N SER A 17 -41.56 25.10 18.20
CA SER A 17 -41.13 24.58 19.50
C SER A 17 -40.00 23.54 19.38
N PHE A 18 -40.08 22.65 18.37
CA PHE A 18 -39.03 21.65 18.12
C PHE A 18 -37.73 22.26 17.60
N THR A 19 -37.81 23.26 16.72
CA THR A 19 -36.62 23.95 16.18
C THR A 19 -35.92 24.81 17.24
N TYR A 20 -36.68 25.49 18.11
CA TYR A 20 -36.11 26.31 19.19
C TYR A 20 -35.38 25.47 20.25
N GLN A 21 -35.94 24.31 20.65
CA GLN A 21 -35.28 23.42 21.61
C GLN A 21 -33.98 22.82 21.06
N SER A 22 -33.94 22.46 19.77
CA SER A 22 -32.72 21.97 19.12
C SER A 22 -31.62 23.04 19.08
N HIS A 23 -31.98 24.29 18.78
CA HIS A 23 -31.03 25.39 18.67
C HIS A 23 -30.44 25.84 20.02
N ALA A 24 -31.28 25.87 21.08
CA ALA A 24 -30.82 26.20 22.43
C ALA A 24 -29.82 25.15 22.97
N LYS A 25 -30.07 23.86 22.72
CA LYS A 25 -29.19 22.74 23.14
C LYS A 25 -27.87 22.67 22.36
N LYS A 26 -27.83 23.15 21.11
CA LYS A 26 -26.58 23.24 20.33
C LYS A 26 -25.68 24.36 20.85
N THR A 27 -26.28 25.48 21.26
CA THR A 27 -25.58 26.62 21.82
C THR A 27 -24.87 26.30 23.14
N SER A 28 -25.45 25.43 23.98
CA SER A 28 -24.83 25.02 25.26
C SER A 28 -23.57 24.16 25.08
N LEU A 29 -23.53 23.26 24.09
CA LEU A 29 -22.32 22.48 23.79
C LEU A 29 -21.16 23.39 23.36
N GLU A 30 -21.39 24.29 22.40
CA GLU A 30 -20.34 25.16 21.86
C GLU A 30 -19.78 26.08 22.95
N GLN A 31 -20.64 26.63 23.82
CA GLN A 31 -20.21 27.42 24.98
C GLN A 31 -19.31 26.61 25.93
N ARG A 32 -19.63 25.34 26.20
CA ARG A 32 -18.81 24.46 27.02
C ARG A 32 -17.48 24.10 26.37
N LEU A 33 -17.46 23.84 25.07
CA LEU A 33 -16.22 23.60 24.35
C LEU A 33 -15.33 24.84 24.42
N LEU A 34 -15.85 26.02 24.06
CA LEU A 34 -15.09 27.27 24.06
C LEU A 34 -14.65 27.73 25.45
N SER A 35 -15.34 27.35 26.53
CA SER A 35 -14.88 27.64 27.90
C SER A 35 -13.63 26.83 28.28
N VAL A 36 -13.43 25.66 27.64
CA VAL A 36 -12.27 24.78 27.84
C VAL A 36 -11.14 25.12 26.88
N VAL A 37 -11.42 25.21 25.58
CA VAL A 37 -10.39 25.41 24.54
C VAL A 37 -10.07 26.87 24.24
N GLY A 38 -10.81 27.80 24.85
CA GLY A 38 -10.70 29.23 24.60
C GLY A 38 -11.54 29.70 23.42
N LYS A 39 -11.95 30.98 23.47
CA LYS A 39 -12.85 31.61 22.48
C LYS A 39 -12.30 31.64 21.05
N ASN A 40 -10.98 31.54 20.88
CA ASN A 40 -10.30 31.58 19.59
C ASN A 40 -9.92 30.19 19.07
N ALA A 41 -10.56 29.14 19.60
CA ALA A 41 -10.23 27.78 19.22
C ALA A 41 -10.59 27.47 17.76
N VAL A 42 -9.77 26.63 17.12
CA VAL A 42 -9.99 26.17 15.76
C VAL A 42 -11.03 25.04 15.76
N ARG A 43 -12.11 25.22 15.01
CA ARG A 43 -13.15 24.20 14.79
C ARG A 43 -12.72 23.28 13.64
N CYS A 44 -12.17 22.11 13.98
CA CYS A 44 -11.58 21.18 13.01
C CYS A 44 -12.57 20.26 12.28
N GLY A 45 -13.85 20.37 12.61
CA GLY A 45 -14.93 19.65 11.96
C GLY A 45 -16.08 19.42 12.92
N VAL A 46 -17.30 19.42 12.37
CA VAL A 46 -18.50 18.98 13.07
C VAL A 46 -19.22 18.01 12.17
N PHE A 47 -19.40 16.81 12.70
CA PHE A 47 -19.98 15.70 11.99
C PHE A 47 -21.28 15.28 12.65
N HIS A 48 -22.16 14.67 11.88
CA HIS A 48 -23.44 14.21 12.40
C HIS A 48 -23.56 12.70 12.19
N PHE A 49 -23.68 11.91 13.27
CA PHE A 49 -23.76 10.45 13.14
C PHE A 49 -25.12 9.97 12.61
N ASN A 50 -26.20 10.74 12.82
CA ASN A 50 -27.54 10.41 12.29
C ASN A 50 -27.66 10.59 10.76
N ASP A 51 -26.82 11.42 10.16
CA ASP A 51 -26.85 11.72 8.71
C ASP A 51 -25.92 10.79 7.91
N ARG A 52 -25.15 9.93 8.59
CA ARG A 52 -24.17 9.09 7.93
C ARG A 52 -24.70 7.67 7.74
N LYS A 53 -24.50 7.14 6.53
CA LYS A 53 -24.69 5.70 6.22
C LYS A 53 -23.72 4.79 6.99
N SER A 54 -22.71 5.36 7.65
CA SER A 54 -21.63 4.69 8.36
C SER A 54 -21.30 5.47 9.63
N GLU A 55 -20.97 4.78 10.72
CA GLU A 55 -20.53 5.42 11.97
C GLU A 55 -19.19 6.19 11.81
N TYR A 56 -18.51 6.01 10.68
CA TYR A 56 -17.17 6.51 10.42
C TYR A 56 -17.14 7.66 9.41
N LEU A 57 -16.08 8.47 9.47
CA LEU A 57 -15.77 9.47 8.44
C LEU A 57 -15.17 8.80 7.20
N SER A 58 -15.30 9.46 6.05
CA SER A 58 -14.51 9.09 4.87
C SER A 58 -13.02 9.35 5.13
N ASP A 59 -12.14 8.61 4.44
CA ASP A 59 -10.69 8.79 4.59
C ASP A 59 -10.24 10.23 4.35
N ALA A 60 -10.85 10.91 3.37
CA ALA A 60 -10.56 12.31 3.06
C ALA A 60 -10.98 13.26 4.20
N ALA A 61 -12.18 13.08 4.76
CA ALA A 61 -12.69 13.90 5.85
C ALA A 61 -11.90 13.67 7.15
N ALA A 62 -11.56 12.41 7.46
CA ALA A 62 -10.70 12.06 8.59
C ALA A 62 -9.30 12.69 8.44
N ALA A 63 -8.70 12.61 7.24
CA ALA A 63 -7.39 13.20 6.98
C ALA A 63 -7.42 14.73 7.11
N GLN A 64 -8.50 15.40 6.68
CA GLN A 64 -8.66 16.84 6.83
C GLN A 64 -8.79 17.25 8.30
N ALA A 65 -9.62 16.55 9.08
CA ALA A 65 -9.78 16.78 10.51
C ALA A 65 -8.45 16.60 11.28
N ILE A 66 -7.73 15.51 11.01
CA ILE A 66 -6.42 15.21 11.64
C ILE A 66 -5.40 16.31 11.31
N ARG A 67 -5.34 16.75 10.05
CA ARG A 67 -4.45 17.85 9.64
C ARG A 67 -4.78 19.14 10.39
N CYS A 68 -6.06 19.51 10.48
CA CYS A 68 -6.46 20.71 11.21
C CYS A 68 -6.03 20.68 12.68
N MET A 69 -6.32 19.58 13.38
CA MET A 69 -5.97 19.43 14.80
C MET A 69 -4.45 19.49 15.01
N THR A 70 -3.70 18.81 14.15
CA THR A 70 -2.23 18.81 14.20
C THR A 70 -1.66 20.22 14.05
N VAL A 71 -2.16 20.99 13.08
CA VAL A 71 -1.73 22.38 12.86
C VAL A 71 -2.08 23.25 14.08
N ALA A 72 -3.33 23.22 14.55
CA ALA A 72 -3.75 24.02 15.71
C ALA A 72 -2.90 23.71 16.96
N TYR A 73 -2.64 22.43 17.23
CA TYR A 73 -1.78 22.00 18.34
C TYR A 73 -0.33 22.47 18.18
N GLN A 74 0.24 22.35 16.98
CA GLN A 74 1.58 22.86 16.68
C GLN A 74 1.67 24.38 16.86
N HIS A 75 0.61 25.13 16.61
CA HIS A 75 0.56 26.58 16.87
C HIS A 75 0.20 26.93 18.33
N GLY A 76 -0.02 25.95 19.20
CA GLY A 76 -0.45 26.19 20.59
C GLY A 76 -1.86 26.77 20.69
N GLN A 77 -2.66 26.66 19.63
CA GLN A 77 -4.05 27.10 19.58
C GLN A 77 -4.95 26.01 20.14
N GLY A 78 -5.98 26.42 20.89
CA GLY A 78 -7.05 25.49 21.24
C GLY A 78 -7.77 24.99 19.98
N PHE A 79 -8.28 23.78 20.01
CA PHE A 79 -9.06 23.22 18.90
C PHE A 79 -10.10 22.24 19.40
N TYR A 80 -11.12 21.97 18.58
CA TYR A 80 -12.04 20.87 18.83
C TYR A 80 -12.57 20.25 17.54
N LEU A 81 -12.98 19.00 17.68
CA LEU A 81 -13.68 18.19 16.69
C LEU A 81 -14.87 17.54 17.40
N SER A 82 -16.09 17.72 16.89
CA SER A 82 -17.29 17.10 17.46
C SER A 82 -18.01 16.18 16.47
N ASP A 83 -18.54 15.09 17.00
CA ASP A 83 -19.52 14.23 16.37
C ASP A 83 -20.83 14.34 17.15
N GLU A 84 -21.83 14.96 16.53
CA GLU A 84 -23.06 15.49 17.13
C GLU A 84 -24.29 14.74 16.62
N GLY A 85 -25.29 14.53 17.46
CA GLY A 85 -26.54 13.96 16.99
C GLY A 85 -27.63 13.93 18.05
N SER A 86 -28.73 13.28 17.70
CA SER A 86 -29.87 13.12 18.59
C SER A 86 -29.75 11.79 19.34
N GLY A 87 -29.74 11.86 20.67
CA GLY A 87 -30.12 10.77 21.55
C GLY A 87 -31.65 10.57 21.57
N ILE A 88 -32.13 9.71 22.48
CA ILE A 88 -33.56 9.34 22.57
C ILE A 88 -34.43 10.58 22.90
N ASP A 89 -33.97 11.39 23.85
CA ASP A 89 -34.65 12.58 24.38
C ASP A 89 -33.70 13.79 24.51
N SER A 90 -32.43 13.60 24.17
CA SER A 90 -31.38 14.60 24.32
C SER A 90 -30.60 14.83 23.01
N TYR A 91 -29.95 15.97 22.92
CA TYR A 91 -28.85 16.19 22.01
C TYR A 91 -27.56 15.69 22.66
N VAL A 92 -26.79 14.87 21.94
CA VAL A 92 -25.55 14.26 22.41
C VAL A 92 -24.40 14.61 21.47
N ALA A 93 -23.19 14.70 22.01
CA ALA A 93 -21.99 14.85 21.21
C ALA A 93 -20.80 14.14 21.86
N LYS A 94 -19.88 13.67 21.03
CA LYS A 94 -18.58 13.14 21.47
C LYS A 94 -17.48 13.69 20.59
N GLY A 95 -16.25 13.76 21.08
CA GLY A 95 -15.18 14.30 20.26
C GLY A 95 -13.84 14.46 20.95
N ILE A 96 -12.97 15.25 20.30
CA ILE A 96 -11.64 15.59 20.79
C ILE A 96 -11.55 17.09 20.93
N LEU A 97 -10.86 17.52 21.97
CA LEU A 97 -10.45 18.90 22.14
C LEU A 97 -8.99 18.98 22.58
N GLY A 98 -8.30 20.03 22.16
CA GLY A 98 -6.97 20.38 22.62
C GLY A 98 -7.00 21.78 23.23
N THR A 99 -6.33 21.94 24.37
CA THR A 99 -6.28 23.22 25.08
C THR A 99 -5.15 24.11 24.54
N PRO A 100 -5.27 25.45 24.69
CA PRO A 100 -4.19 26.37 24.35
C PRO A 100 -2.87 26.04 25.05
N ASN A 101 -1.76 26.50 24.48
CA ASN A 101 -0.41 26.28 25.01
C ASN A 101 -0.01 24.80 25.13
N ARG A 102 -0.71 23.89 24.41
CA ARG A 102 -0.45 22.45 24.41
C ARG A 102 -0.56 21.81 25.80
N SER A 103 -1.41 22.33 26.67
CA SER A 103 -1.54 21.82 28.05
C SER A 103 -2.25 20.46 28.14
N GLY A 104 -2.91 20.02 27.07
CA GLY A 104 -3.43 18.66 26.97
C GLY A 104 -4.32 18.43 25.76
N ILE A 105 -4.56 17.14 25.48
CA ILE A 105 -5.56 16.66 24.53
C ILE A 105 -6.52 15.77 25.31
N TYR A 106 -7.81 16.00 25.09
CA TYR A 106 -8.88 15.35 25.82
C TYR A 106 -9.92 14.79 24.85
N ARG A 107 -10.47 13.63 25.21
CA ARG A 107 -11.77 13.21 24.68
C ARG A 107 -12.87 13.83 25.53
N PHE A 108 -13.99 14.16 24.91
CA PHE A 108 -15.17 14.64 25.63
C PHE A 108 -16.43 13.89 25.20
N ASP A 109 -17.38 13.84 26.13
CA ASP A 109 -18.75 13.35 25.92
C ASP A 109 -19.73 14.41 26.45
N TYR A 110 -20.82 14.60 25.74
CA TYR A 110 -21.84 15.59 26.03
C TYR A 110 -23.24 15.00 25.90
N ASP A 111 -24.09 15.29 26.88
CA ASP A 111 -25.51 14.97 26.86
C ASP A 111 -26.29 16.17 27.41
N SER A 112 -27.12 16.78 26.57
CA SER A 112 -27.92 17.95 26.95
C SER A 112 -29.04 17.66 27.95
N SER A 113 -29.42 16.39 28.18
CA SER A 113 -30.50 16.01 29.08
C SER A 113 -30.43 14.53 29.48
N PRO A 114 -29.44 14.11 30.28
CA PRO A 114 -29.24 12.71 30.64
C PRO A 114 -30.40 12.18 31.51
N SER A 115 -31.25 11.32 30.95
CA SER A 115 -32.47 10.82 31.61
C SER A 115 -32.25 9.68 32.63
N GLY A 116 -31.02 9.47 33.10
CA GLY A 116 -30.62 8.27 33.84
C GLY A 116 -30.30 8.42 35.34
N GLY A 117 -30.35 9.60 35.94
CA GLY A 117 -30.00 9.71 37.37
C GLY A 117 -30.35 11.04 38.04
N GLY A 118 -31.29 11.00 38.98
CA GLY A 118 -31.45 11.87 40.16
C GLY A 118 -31.54 13.40 40.04
N PHE A 119 -31.07 14.01 38.96
CA PHE A 119 -30.92 15.45 38.77
C PHE A 119 -31.42 15.84 37.38
N SER A 120 -32.74 15.93 37.22
CA SER A 120 -33.35 16.51 36.03
C SER A 120 -33.02 18.01 35.97
N GLY A 121 -32.23 18.47 34.99
CA GLY A 121 -32.15 19.90 34.66
C GLY A 121 -30.82 20.45 34.14
N ASN A 122 -29.70 19.73 34.28
CA ASN A 122 -28.39 20.20 33.78
C ASN A 122 -27.85 19.26 32.70
N ASP A 123 -27.16 19.83 31.72
CA ASP A 123 -26.41 19.07 30.72
C ASP A 123 -25.14 18.46 31.33
N ALA A 124 -24.81 17.24 30.90
CA ALA A 124 -23.60 16.52 31.30
C ALA A 124 -22.49 16.76 30.27
N PHE A 125 -21.32 17.18 30.75
CA PHE A 125 -20.12 17.32 29.94
C PHE A 125 -18.94 16.67 30.65
N GLY A 126 -18.51 15.52 30.13
CA GLY A 126 -17.39 14.75 30.65
C GLY A 126 -16.14 14.96 29.81
N MET A 127 -14.98 15.01 30.45
CA MET A 127 -13.68 15.04 29.79
C MET A 127 -12.75 13.98 30.36
N ALA A 128 -11.99 13.32 29.49
CA ALA A 128 -10.92 12.41 29.90
C ALA A 128 -9.65 12.71 29.10
N SER A 129 -8.51 12.75 29.79
CA SER A 129 -7.21 12.97 29.14
C SER A 129 -6.88 11.79 28.22
N CYS A 130 -6.35 12.09 27.03
CA CYS A 130 -5.89 11.08 26.08
C CYS A 130 -4.50 10.48 26.45
N HIS A 131 -3.84 10.89 27.53
CA HIS A 131 -2.42 10.57 27.72
C HIS A 131 -2.08 9.22 28.38
N LYS A 132 -1.13 8.52 27.73
CA LYS A 132 0.20 8.24 28.32
C LYS A 132 1.43 8.55 27.43
N ASN A 133 1.36 8.63 26.08
CA ASN A 133 2.57 8.69 25.22
C ASN A 133 2.48 9.62 23.96
N ALA A 134 1.67 10.69 23.95
CA ALA A 134 1.59 11.53 22.74
C ALA A 134 2.93 12.20 22.43
N VAL A 135 3.46 11.98 21.23
CA VAL A 135 4.71 12.59 20.77
C VAL A 135 4.44 14.06 20.42
N PRO A 136 5.20 15.03 20.97
CA PRO A 136 5.06 16.43 20.59
C PRO A 136 5.13 16.62 19.06
N GLY A 137 4.07 17.18 18.47
CA GLY A 137 4.03 17.56 17.06
C GLY A 137 3.26 16.60 16.12
N LYS A 138 2.73 15.47 16.61
CA LYS A 138 1.87 14.58 15.81
C LYS A 138 0.69 14.11 16.66
N ILE A 139 -0.52 14.53 16.31
CA ILE A 139 -1.76 14.04 16.94
C ILE A 139 -2.30 12.90 16.09
N ASP A 140 -2.49 11.74 16.71
CA ASP A 140 -3.26 10.64 16.15
C ASP A 140 -4.49 10.39 17.04
N PRO A 141 -5.68 10.89 16.67
CA PRO A 141 -6.93 10.68 17.41
C PRO A 141 -7.24 9.23 17.79
N GLU A 142 -6.87 8.28 16.93
CA GLU A 142 -7.21 6.88 17.12
C GLU A 142 -6.27 6.22 18.11
N THR A 143 -4.97 6.50 17.97
CA THR A 143 -3.92 5.95 18.85
C THR A 143 -3.86 6.68 20.20
N ASP A 144 -3.98 8.00 20.18
CA ASP A 144 -3.82 8.85 21.37
C ASP A 144 -5.11 8.89 22.19
N CYS A 145 -6.27 9.04 21.56
CA CYS A 145 -7.54 9.26 22.27
C CYS A 145 -8.50 8.08 22.24
N ALA A 146 -8.13 6.97 21.59
CA ALA A 146 -8.99 5.81 21.34
C ALA A 146 -10.32 6.18 20.63
N ILE A 147 -10.32 7.27 19.84
CA ILE A 147 -11.50 7.69 19.08
C ILE A 147 -11.36 7.18 17.65
N LYS A 148 -12.29 6.33 17.23
CA LYS A 148 -12.33 5.79 15.87
C LYS A 148 -12.94 6.82 14.93
N LEU A 149 -12.11 7.52 14.16
CA LEU A 149 -12.58 8.46 13.13
C LEU A 149 -12.79 7.73 11.81
N LYS A 150 -11.94 6.76 11.50
CA LYS A 150 -12.01 5.93 10.30
C LYS A 150 -12.66 4.59 10.63
N ALA A 151 -13.24 3.98 9.59
CA ALA A 151 -13.62 2.59 9.69
C ALA A 151 -12.35 1.78 9.99
N PRO A 152 -12.40 0.78 10.89
CA PRO A 152 -11.28 -0.14 11.03
C PRO A 152 -10.94 -0.65 9.63
N PRO A 153 -9.65 -0.86 9.31
CA PRO A 153 -9.29 -1.58 8.10
C PRO A 153 -10.16 -2.83 8.11
N PRO A 154 -10.88 -3.13 7.01
CA PRO A 154 -11.81 -4.25 7.02
C PRO A 154 -11.05 -5.44 7.57
N GLU A 155 -11.55 -6.02 8.68
CA GLU A 155 -10.94 -7.21 9.26
C GLU A 155 -10.62 -8.12 8.08
N PRO A 156 -9.41 -8.72 8.01
CA PRO A 156 -9.16 -9.73 7.01
C PRO A 156 -10.26 -10.75 7.21
N VAL A 157 -11.28 -10.67 6.35
CA VAL A 157 -12.40 -11.58 6.41
C VAL A 157 -11.68 -12.90 6.25
N LYS A 158 -11.71 -13.72 7.32
CA LYS A 158 -11.43 -15.13 7.19
C LYS A 158 -12.56 -15.65 6.32
N ILE A 159 -12.45 -15.38 5.01
CA ILE A 159 -13.13 -16.12 4.00
C ILE A 159 -12.68 -17.51 4.35
N LYS A 160 -13.61 -18.35 4.83
CA LYS A 160 -13.45 -19.78 4.66
C LYS A 160 -13.36 -19.94 3.15
N ILE A 161 -12.15 -19.83 2.61
CA ILE A 161 -11.82 -20.23 1.26
C ILE A 161 -12.19 -21.70 1.29
N LYS A 162 -13.37 -22.03 0.76
CA LYS A 162 -13.74 -23.40 0.48
C LYS A 162 -12.62 -23.91 -0.41
N SER A 163 -11.79 -24.79 0.16
CA SER A 163 -10.76 -25.62 -0.48
C SER A 163 -9.98 -24.96 -1.62
N LYS A 164 -8.68 -24.79 -1.37
CA LYS A 164 -7.62 -24.65 -2.39
C LYS A 164 -7.99 -25.47 -3.66
N PRO A 165 -8.27 -24.85 -4.82
CA PRO A 165 -8.67 -25.59 -6.01
C PRO A 165 -7.50 -26.46 -6.47
N SER A 166 -7.74 -27.76 -6.58
CA SER A 166 -6.75 -28.76 -7.00
C SER A 166 -6.58 -28.82 -8.54
N ARG A 167 -7.27 -27.95 -9.27
CA ARG A 167 -7.33 -27.92 -10.74
C ARG A 167 -7.37 -26.48 -11.24
N CYS A 168 -6.80 -26.25 -12.42
CA CYS A 168 -6.85 -24.97 -13.14
C CYS A 168 -8.26 -24.70 -13.68
N GLU A 169 -9.20 -24.37 -12.79
CA GLU A 169 -10.60 -24.19 -13.14
C GLU A 169 -11.28 -23.19 -12.20
N PHE A 170 -12.27 -22.47 -12.71
CA PHE A 170 -13.17 -21.72 -11.86
C PHE A 170 -14.32 -22.63 -11.40
N THR A 171 -14.37 -22.95 -10.10
CA THR A 171 -15.37 -23.90 -9.58
C THR A 171 -16.81 -23.38 -9.59
N GLN A 172 -17.03 -22.06 -9.71
CA GLN A 172 -18.36 -21.43 -9.64
C GLN A 172 -18.54 -20.23 -10.59
N LEU A 173 -17.75 -20.14 -11.66
CA LEU A 173 -17.87 -19.05 -12.61
C LEU A 173 -19.08 -19.27 -13.52
N LYS A 174 -19.98 -18.28 -13.54
CA LYS A 174 -21.10 -18.23 -14.49
C LYS A 174 -20.72 -17.25 -15.59
N LEU A 175 -20.61 -17.76 -16.80
CA LEU A 175 -20.33 -16.96 -18.00
C LEU A 175 -21.65 -16.74 -18.74
N PRO A 176 -21.92 -15.52 -19.23
CA PRO A 176 -23.00 -15.31 -20.18
C PRO A 176 -22.68 -15.99 -21.52
N ASP A 177 -23.66 -16.17 -22.39
CA ASP A 177 -23.44 -16.80 -23.70
C ASP A 177 -22.52 -15.94 -24.58
N ASP A 178 -22.65 -14.61 -24.48
CA ASP A 178 -21.81 -13.63 -25.18
C ASP A 178 -20.87 -12.91 -24.21
N PHE A 179 -19.57 -13.14 -24.40
CA PHE A 179 -18.49 -12.47 -23.67
C PHE A 179 -17.19 -12.54 -24.48
N ALA A 180 -16.33 -11.55 -24.26
CA ALA A 180 -14.98 -11.53 -24.81
C ALA A 180 -13.97 -12.21 -23.89
N VAL A 181 -12.96 -12.87 -24.48
CA VAL A 181 -11.72 -13.20 -23.77
C VAL A 181 -10.60 -12.37 -24.38
N LEU A 182 -10.06 -11.44 -23.59
CA LEU A 182 -8.98 -10.56 -24.00
C LEU A 182 -7.73 -10.87 -23.18
N ALA A 183 -6.56 -10.80 -23.81
CA ALA A 183 -5.30 -11.07 -23.14
C ALA A 183 -4.37 -9.87 -23.17
N VAL A 184 -3.57 -9.71 -22.12
CA VAL A 184 -2.42 -8.82 -22.10
C VAL A 184 -1.16 -9.65 -22.03
N ALA A 185 -0.26 -9.41 -22.98
CA ALA A 185 1.05 -10.05 -23.04
C ALA A 185 2.15 -8.99 -23.19
N ARG A 186 3.39 -9.45 -23.13
CA ARG A 186 4.58 -8.65 -23.41
C ARG A 186 5.20 -9.05 -24.76
N PRO A 187 5.85 -8.13 -25.50
CA PRO A 187 6.76 -8.49 -26.58
C PRO A 187 7.88 -9.40 -26.04
N SER A 188 8.32 -10.41 -26.79
CA SER A 188 9.37 -11.36 -26.35
C SER A 188 10.67 -10.65 -25.92
N GLY A 189 11.37 -11.22 -24.93
CA GLY A 189 12.64 -10.69 -24.40
C GLY A 189 12.60 -9.40 -23.55
N VAL A 190 11.47 -8.67 -23.49
CA VAL A 190 11.35 -7.42 -22.71
C VAL A 190 10.30 -7.55 -21.59
N ALA A 191 10.73 -7.41 -20.33
CA ALA A 191 9.79 -7.22 -19.21
C ALA A 191 9.14 -5.83 -19.30
N VAL A 192 7.83 -5.74 -19.11
CA VAL A 192 7.09 -4.49 -19.29
C VAL A 192 6.41 -4.08 -17.99
N GLY A 193 6.69 -2.87 -17.54
CA GLY A 193 6.12 -2.31 -16.31
C GLY A 193 6.95 -1.18 -15.73
N HIS A 194 6.30 -0.36 -14.91
CA HIS A 194 6.97 0.60 -14.05
C HIS A 194 7.64 -0.14 -12.89
N LYS A 195 8.95 0.08 -12.70
CA LYS A 195 9.68 -0.48 -11.56
C LYS A 195 9.09 0.05 -10.24
N THR A 196 8.82 -0.85 -9.30
CA THR A 196 8.41 -0.48 -7.94
C THR A 196 9.62 -0.35 -7.02
N ASP A 197 9.50 0.49 -5.99
CA ASP A 197 10.49 0.67 -4.93
C ASP A 197 10.40 -0.41 -3.83
N PHE A 198 9.36 -1.25 -3.89
CA PHE A 198 9.11 -2.34 -2.98
C PHE A 198 9.00 -3.68 -3.70
N GLN A 199 9.13 -4.77 -2.95
CA GLN A 199 9.00 -6.12 -3.46
C GLN A 199 7.65 -6.74 -3.16
N ILE A 200 7.21 -7.63 -4.05
CA ILE A 200 6.07 -8.52 -3.81
C ILE A 200 6.51 -9.97 -3.62
N ASP A 201 7.72 -10.34 -4.05
CA ASP A 201 8.30 -11.66 -3.79
C ASP A 201 9.82 -11.56 -3.58
N GLN A 202 10.50 -12.71 -3.53
CA GLN A 202 11.95 -12.83 -3.36
C GLN A 202 12.61 -13.53 -4.57
N SER A 203 12.04 -13.37 -5.76
CA SER A 203 12.52 -14.00 -7.00
C SER A 203 13.86 -13.46 -7.51
N GLY A 204 14.42 -12.43 -6.87
CA GLY A 204 15.62 -11.71 -7.32
C GLY A 204 15.34 -10.62 -8.36
N TYR A 205 14.17 -10.65 -9.00
CA TYR A 205 13.74 -9.62 -9.96
C TYR A 205 13.07 -8.43 -9.27
N GLN A 206 13.23 -7.23 -9.85
CA GLN A 206 12.48 -6.07 -9.38
C GLN A 206 10.99 -6.25 -9.70
N ALA A 207 10.13 -6.05 -8.70
CA ALA A 207 8.69 -5.99 -8.93
C ALA A 207 8.32 -4.84 -9.89
N LEU A 208 7.37 -5.12 -10.76
CA LEU A 208 6.85 -4.23 -11.78
C LEU A 208 5.39 -3.90 -11.51
N GLN A 209 4.94 -2.75 -11.97
CA GLN A 209 3.54 -2.35 -12.02
C GLN A 209 3.13 -2.05 -13.46
N VAL A 210 2.04 -2.66 -13.92
CA VAL A 210 1.44 -2.41 -15.23
C VAL A 210 0.07 -1.78 -15.03
N GLU A 211 -0.15 -0.62 -15.63
CA GLU A 211 -1.46 0.03 -15.70
C GLU A 211 -2.27 -0.57 -16.85
N VAL A 212 -3.37 -1.25 -16.49
CA VAL A 212 -4.28 -1.88 -17.44
C VAL A 212 -5.56 -1.06 -17.46
N LEU A 213 -5.83 -0.36 -18.56
CA LEU A 213 -7.11 0.32 -18.76
C LEU A 213 -7.97 -0.49 -19.71
N VAL A 214 -9.14 -0.92 -19.23
CA VAL A 214 -10.07 -1.76 -19.99
C VAL A 214 -11.28 -0.94 -20.46
N ASN A 215 -11.54 -0.97 -21.76
CA ASN A 215 -12.69 -0.32 -22.38
C ASN A 215 -13.44 -1.30 -23.29
N GLN A 216 -14.44 -1.98 -22.75
CA GLN A 216 -15.28 -2.93 -23.48
C GLN A 216 -16.76 -2.74 -23.09
N PRO A 217 -17.43 -1.69 -23.60
CA PRO A 217 -18.81 -1.40 -23.23
C PRO A 217 -19.83 -2.37 -23.84
N ASP A 218 -19.49 -3.00 -24.98
CA ASP A 218 -20.47 -3.74 -25.78
C ASP A 218 -20.75 -5.16 -25.27
N LYS A 219 -19.79 -5.76 -24.56
CA LYS A 219 -19.92 -7.11 -24.02
C LYS A 219 -19.11 -7.29 -22.74
N PRO A 220 -19.61 -8.13 -21.81
CA PRO A 220 -18.82 -8.60 -20.69
C PRO A 220 -17.51 -9.25 -21.15
N LEU A 221 -16.47 -9.18 -20.32
CA LEU A 221 -15.17 -9.74 -20.68
C LEU A 221 -14.49 -10.50 -19.55
N VAL A 222 -13.56 -11.36 -19.95
CA VAL A 222 -12.58 -12.01 -19.10
C VAL A 222 -11.19 -11.58 -19.54
N LEU A 223 -10.32 -11.31 -18.56
CA LEU A 223 -8.93 -10.95 -18.80
C LEU A 223 -7.99 -12.12 -18.54
N ILE A 224 -7.03 -12.32 -19.44
CA ILE A 224 -5.87 -13.18 -19.22
C ILE A 224 -4.62 -12.28 -19.19
N LEU A 225 -3.89 -12.28 -18.09
CA LEU A 225 -2.73 -11.42 -17.86
C LEU A 225 -1.51 -12.28 -17.56
N GLY A 226 -0.36 -11.96 -18.13
CA GLY A 226 0.85 -12.69 -17.75
C GLY A 226 2.17 -12.10 -18.22
N GLN A 227 3.16 -12.22 -17.34
CA GLN A 227 4.58 -12.02 -17.65
C GLN A 227 5.47 -12.77 -16.65
N SER A 228 6.76 -12.93 -16.96
CA SER A 228 7.67 -13.67 -16.07
C SER A 228 8.05 -12.88 -14.83
N ALA A 229 8.35 -11.59 -14.95
CA ALA A 229 8.77 -10.76 -13.82
C ALA A 229 7.65 -10.65 -12.75
N PRO A 230 8.01 -10.49 -11.46
CA PRO A 230 7.03 -10.21 -10.41
C PRO A 230 6.24 -8.95 -10.77
N THR A 231 4.90 -9.06 -10.87
CA THR A 231 4.09 -7.97 -11.44
C THR A 231 2.80 -7.73 -10.68
N ILE A 232 2.51 -6.44 -10.48
CA ILE A 232 1.22 -5.90 -10.06
C ILE A 232 0.48 -5.37 -11.28
N TRP A 233 -0.63 -6.00 -11.64
CA TRP A 233 -1.54 -5.54 -12.69
C TRP A 233 -2.57 -4.60 -12.06
N ASN A 234 -2.39 -3.30 -12.23
CA ASN A 234 -3.29 -2.29 -11.70
C ASN A 234 -4.41 -2.01 -12.71
N ILE A 235 -5.59 -2.56 -12.46
CA ILE A 235 -6.69 -2.54 -13.42
C ILE A 235 -7.64 -1.38 -13.16
N HIS A 236 -7.85 -0.60 -14.21
CA HIS A 236 -8.87 0.43 -14.34
C HIS A 236 -9.82 0.03 -15.47
N TRP A 237 -11.06 0.51 -15.44
CA TRP A 237 -12.02 0.24 -16.49
C TRP A 237 -12.90 1.45 -16.77
N THR A 238 -13.45 1.53 -17.98
CA THR A 238 -14.39 2.59 -18.33
C THR A 238 -15.80 2.28 -17.84
N GLN A 239 -16.61 3.33 -17.64
CA GLN A 239 -18.03 3.17 -17.37
C GLN A 239 -18.71 2.35 -18.49
N GLY A 240 -19.47 1.32 -18.10
CA GLY A 240 -20.10 0.38 -19.04
C GLY A 240 -19.32 -0.92 -19.23
N THR A 241 -18.02 -0.94 -18.93
CA THR A 241 -17.21 -2.16 -18.99
C THR A 241 -17.53 -3.10 -17.84
N HIS A 242 -17.79 -4.38 -18.16
CA HIS A 242 -18.07 -5.43 -17.17
C HIS A 242 -17.03 -6.55 -17.21
N ILE A 243 -16.09 -6.53 -16.26
CA ILE A 243 -15.08 -7.59 -16.09
C ILE A 243 -15.67 -8.71 -15.23
N ILE A 244 -15.82 -9.91 -15.79
CA ILE A 244 -16.46 -11.05 -15.14
C ILE A 244 -15.44 -11.92 -14.41
N ALA A 245 -14.23 -12.05 -14.92
CA ALA A 245 -13.16 -12.83 -14.29
C ALA A 245 -11.78 -12.36 -14.75
N VAL A 246 -10.76 -12.67 -13.95
CA VAL A 246 -9.36 -12.47 -14.32
C VAL A 246 -8.55 -13.74 -14.09
N VAL A 247 -7.74 -14.10 -15.06
CA VAL A 247 -6.70 -15.11 -14.93
C VAL A 247 -5.38 -14.39 -15.03
N VAL A 248 -4.52 -14.56 -14.04
CA VAL A 248 -3.20 -13.95 -14.02
C VAL A 248 -2.15 -15.00 -13.70
N GLY A 249 -0.98 -14.94 -14.32
CA GLY A 249 0.08 -15.87 -13.95
C GLY A 249 1.38 -15.63 -14.71
N GLY A 250 2.39 -16.42 -14.38
CA GLY A 250 3.74 -16.25 -14.89
C GLY A 250 4.78 -16.97 -14.03
N GLY A 251 6.05 -16.77 -14.39
CA GLY A 251 7.19 -17.40 -13.71
C GLY A 251 7.28 -16.99 -12.24
N ASN A 252 7.20 -15.69 -11.97
CA ASN A 252 7.27 -15.13 -10.61
C ASN A 252 5.90 -14.65 -10.12
N ARG A 253 5.83 -14.17 -8.87
CA ARG A 253 4.58 -13.80 -8.23
C ARG A 253 3.82 -12.73 -9.02
N GLN A 254 2.55 -12.98 -9.26
CA GLN A 254 1.64 -12.02 -9.88
C GLN A 254 0.60 -11.52 -8.87
N ALA A 255 0.17 -10.28 -9.03
CA ALA A 255 -0.83 -9.64 -8.19
C ALA A 255 -1.77 -8.79 -9.05
N VAL A 256 -3.05 -8.69 -8.66
CA VAL A 256 -4.04 -7.83 -9.34
C VAL A 256 -4.55 -6.79 -8.37
N ALA A 257 -4.38 -5.54 -8.74
CA ALA A 257 -4.85 -4.37 -8.02
C ALA A 257 -5.99 -3.69 -8.78
N GLY A 258 -6.68 -2.77 -8.11
CA GLY A 258 -7.65 -1.89 -8.75
C GLY A 258 -9.04 -2.49 -8.97
N LEU A 259 -9.25 -3.79 -8.81
CA LEU A 259 -10.57 -4.41 -9.00
C LEU A 259 -11.46 -4.39 -7.74
N PRO A 260 -12.80 -4.30 -7.90
CA PRO A 260 -13.75 -4.52 -6.81
C PRO A 260 -13.64 -5.94 -6.24
N ARG A 261 -14.03 -6.09 -4.97
CA ARG A 261 -14.12 -7.42 -4.34
C ARG A 261 -15.19 -8.25 -5.03
N GLY A 262 -14.95 -9.56 -5.13
CA GLY A 262 -15.91 -10.53 -5.62
C GLY A 262 -15.80 -10.86 -7.10
N ILE A 263 -14.94 -10.19 -7.87
CA ILE A 263 -14.56 -10.67 -9.21
C ILE A 263 -13.76 -11.96 -9.04
N PRO A 264 -14.22 -13.11 -9.59
CA PRO A 264 -13.48 -14.36 -9.57
C PRO A 264 -12.10 -14.20 -10.21
N MET A 265 -11.08 -14.73 -9.53
CA MET A 265 -9.71 -14.69 -9.99
C MET A 265 -9.02 -16.04 -9.87
N LEU A 266 -8.23 -16.39 -10.88
CA LEU A 266 -7.23 -17.44 -10.82
C LEU A 266 -5.84 -16.79 -10.88
N ASN A 267 -4.96 -17.16 -9.96
CA ASN A 267 -3.60 -16.64 -9.89
C ASN A 267 -2.55 -17.76 -9.79
N PRO A 268 -2.41 -18.61 -10.83
CA PRO A 268 -1.33 -19.58 -10.88
C PRO A 268 0.03 -18.91 -11.12
N THR A 269 0.93 -19.04 -10.15
CA THR A 269 2.32 -18.59 -10.28
C THR A 269 3.26 -19.80 -10.21
N GLY A 270 4.49 -19.70 -10.72
CA GLY A 270 5.47 -20.79 -10.61
C GLY A 270 5.69 -21.26 -9.16
N GLU A 271 5.56 -20.36 -8.18
CA GLU A 271 5.65 -20.66 -6.74
C GLU A 271 4.40 -21.31 -6.14
N ASN A 272 3.24 -21.19 -6.81
CA ASN A 272 1.98 -21.81 -6.43
C ASN A 272 1.41 -22.56 -7.64
N GLU A 273 1.97 -23.75 -7.91
CA GLU A 273 1.52 -24.70 -8.95
C GLU A 273 0.13 -25.30 -8.64
N ASP A 274 -0.83 -24.47 -8.26
CA ASP A 274 -2.20 -24.84 -7.98
C ASP A 274 -2.91 -25.15 -9.32
N GLY A 275 -2.60 -26.33 -9.87
CA GLY A 275 -3.30 -26.97 -10.98
C GLY A 275 -3.04 -26.39 -12.38
N CYS A 276 -2.58 -25.15 -12.54
CA CYS A 276 -2.29 -24.55 -13.84
C CYS A 276 -0.80 -24.65 -14.23
N LYS A 277 -0.23 -25.85 -14.26
CA LYS A 277 1.17 -26.07 -14.65
C LYS A 277 1.51 -25.60 -16.07
N ASP A 278 0.49 -25.46 -16.91
CA ASP A 278 0.60 -24.98 -18.30
C ASP A 278 0.30 -23.48 -18.43
N PHE A 279 0.22 -22.73 -17.31
CA PHE A 279 0.00 -21.30 -17.40
C PHE A 279 1.22 -20.62 -18.02
N TYR A 280 1.00 -20.06 -19.21
CA TYR A 280 1.86 -19.14 -19.97
C TYR A 280 3.36 -19.22 -19.65
N LYS A 281 4.09 -20.05 -20.40
CA LYS A 281 5.54 -19.90 -20.53
C LYS A 281 5.83 -18.72 -21.45
N GLU A 282 6.77 -17.91 -21.01
CA GLU A 282 7.02 -16.56 -21.48
C GLU A 282 7.20 -16.43 -23.02
N GLY A 283 6.47 -15.51 -23.65
CA GLY A 283 6.61 -15.20 -25.08
C GLY A 283 5.85 -16.16 -26.02
N GLU A 284 5.26 -17.22 -25.49
CA GLU A 284 4.50 -18.20 -26.27
C GLU A 284 3.00 -17.84 -26.29
N LEU A 285 2.62 -16.88 -27.13
CA LEU A 285 1.21 -16.54 -27.38
C LEU A 285 0.38 -17.77 -27.79
N GLU A 286 1.03 -18.80 -28.33
CA GLU A 286 0.47 -20.09 -28.71
C GLU A 286 -0.24 -20.80 -27.55
N THR A 287 0.19 -20.56 -26.31
CA THR A 287 -0.38 -21.18 -25.09
C THR A 287 -1.70 -20.53 -24.63
N LEU A 288 -1.99 -19.30 -25.08
CA LEU A 288 -3.17 -18.54 -24.64
C LEU A 288 -4.48 -19.19 -25.08
N ASN A 289 -4.55 -19.66 -26.33
CA ASN A 289 -5.77 -20.27 -26.86
C ASN A 289 -6.10 -21.63 -26.21
N PRO A 290 -5.14 -22.57 -26.03
CA PRO A 290 -5.37 -23.77 -25.23
C PRO A 290 -5.87 -23.48 -23.82
N LEU A 291 -5.24 -22.53 -23.12
CA LEU A 291 -5.66 -22.10 -21.78
C LEU A 291 -7.08 -21.54 -21.79
N SER A 292 -7.36 -20.60 -22.69
CA SER A 292 -8.66 -19.93 -22.81
C SER A 292 -9.77 -20.93 -23.13
N ARG A 293 -9.53 -21.89 -24.04
CA ARG A 293 -10.51 -22.94 -24.36
C ARG A 293 -10.77 -23.85 -23.16
N ARG A 294 -9.74 -24.20 -22.38
CA ARG A 294 -9.88 -25.01 -21.17
C ARG A 294 -10.72 -24.30 -20.10
N LEU A 295 -10.50 -23.01 -19.91
CA LEU A 295 -11.16 -22.24 -18.84
C LEU A 295 -12.54 -21.70 -19.23
N PHE A 296 -12.72 -21.34 -20.50
CA PHE A 296 -13.86 -20.54 -20.97
C PHE A 296 -14.56 -21.12 -22.20
N GLY A 297 -14.09 -22.24 -22.75
CA GLY A 297 -14.67 -22.87 -23.93
C GLY A 297 -14.48 -22.10 -25.24
N ARG A 298 -13.72 -20.99 -25.25
CA ARG A 298 -13.48 -20.15 -26.43
C ARG A 298 -12.03 -19.65 -26.51
N PRO A 299 -11.51 -19.34 -27.71
CA PRO A 299 -10.17 -18.77 -27.84
C PRO A 299 -10.12 -17.33 -27.31
N VAL A 300 -8.90 -16.80 -27.17
CA VAL A 300 -8.67 -15.37 -26.96
C VAL A 300 -9.03 -14.64 -28.25
N GLU A 301 -9.87 -13.60 -28.16
CA GLU A 301 -10.27 -12.79 -29.31
C GLU A 301 -9.12 -11.89 -29.77
N LYS A 302 -8.41 -11.28 -28.81
CA LYS A 302 -7.32 -10.34 -29.09
C LYS A 302 -6.30 -10.31 -27.96
N VAL A 303 -5.03 -10.18 -28.34
CA VAL A 303 -3.90 -9.96 -27.44
C VAL A 303 -3.48 -8.50 -27.57
N TYR A 304 -3.32 -7.85 -26.42
CA TYR A 304 -2.82 -6.49 -26.30
C TYR A 304 -1.42 -6.53 -25.71
N LEU A 305 -0.51 -5.76 -26.30
CA LEU A 305 0.85 -5.64 -25.81
C LEU A 305 0.94 -4.43 -24.90
N ALA A 306 1.48 -4.64 -23.71
CA ALA A 306 1.82 -3.52 -22.85
C ALA A 306 3.04 -2.78 -23.40
N GLU A 307 3.00 -1.45 -23.34
CA GLU A 307 4.08 -0.56 -23.75
C GLU A 307 4.37 0.42 -22.62
N ASN A 308 5.64 0.56 -22.23
CA ASN A 308 6.07 1.47 -21.17
C ASN A 308 5.26 1.33 -19.86
N GLY A 309 4.86 0.11 -19.52
CA GLY A 309 4.07 -0.19 -18.32
C GLY A 309 2.59 0.18 -18.41
N ASN A 310 2.09 0.50 -19.59
CA ASN A 310 0.68 0.85 -19.82
C ASN A 310 0.08 -0.03 -20.92
N VAL A 311 -1.21 -0.34 -20.81
CA VAL A 311 -1.96 -1.03 -21.87
C VAL A 311 -3.41 -0.57 -21.88
N LEU A 312 -3.91 -0.26 -23.08
CA LEU A 312 -5.34 -0.07 -23.35
C LEU A 312 -5.90 -1.37 -23.95
N VAL A 313 -6.84 -2.00 -23.25
CA VAL A 313 -7.52 -3.23 -23.66
C VAL A 313 -8.94 -2.90 -24.12
N GLY A 314 -9.34 -3.43 -25.27
CA GLY A 314 -10.65 -3.17 -25.88
C GLY A 314 -10.61 -2.04 -26.90
N GLU A 315 -11.64 -1.20 -26.86
CA GLU A 315 -11.90 -0.10 -27.79
C GLU A 315 -11.14 1.19 -27.45
N PRO A 316 -10.89 2.08 -28.43
CA PRO A 316 -10.35 3.41 -28.18
C PRO A 316 -11.20 4.23 -27.19
N LEU A 317 -10.55 5.09 -26.40
CA LEU A 317 -11.24 5.95 -25.44
C LEU A 317 -11.85 7.17 -26.14
N SER A 318 -13.06 7.54 -25.74
CA SER A 318 -13.59 8.87 -26.03
C SER A 318 -13.13 9.87 -24.95
N PRO A 319 -12.98 11.17 -25.26
CA PRO A 319 -12.50 12.18 -24.32
C PRO A 319 -13.35 12.30 -23.04
N ASP A 320 -14.66 12.04 -23.15
CA ASP A 320 -15.62 12.20 -22.05
C ASP A 320 -15.84 10.91 -21.25
N ILE A 321 -15.13 9.83 -21.58
CA ILE A 321 -15.35 8.54 -20.92
C ILE A 321 -14.87 8.57 -19.47
N LYS A 322 -15.74 8.17 -18.55
CA LYS A 322 -15.39 8.08 -17.14
C LYS A 322 -14.58 6.82 -16.89
N VAL A 323 -13.35 6.99 -16.40
CA VAL A 323 -12.49 5.91 -15.91
C VAL A 323 -12.82 5.61 -14.44
N LEU A 324 -12.89 4.33 -14.11
CA LEU A 324 -13.23 3.78 -12.82
C LEU A 324 -12.08 2.91 -12.31
N SER A 325 -11.92 2.88 -10.99
CA SER A 325 -11.02 1.97 -10.29
C SER A 325 -11.57 1.67 -8.89
N SER A 326 -11.08 0.61 -8.28
CA SER A 326 -11.41 0.24 -6.90
C SER A 326 -10.23 0.43 -5.97
N SER A 327 -10.47 1.08 -4.84
CA SER A 327 -9.52 1.17 -3.73
C SER A 327 -9.50 -0.10 -2.86
N ALA A 328 -10.28 -1.13 -3.18
CA ALA A 328 -10.39 -2.33 -2.36
C ALA A 328 -9.07 -3.12 -2.25
N THR A 329 -8.22 -3.04 -3.27
CA THR A 329 -6.92 -3.70 -3.33
C THR A 329 -5.92 -2.79 -4.04
N PRO A 330 -5.34 -1.79 -3.34
CA PRO A 330 -4.39 -0.86 -3.94
C PRO A 330 -3.04 -1.55 -4.20
N PRO A 331 -2.23 -1.12 -5.19
CA PRO A 331 -0.95 -1.75 -5.51
C PRO A 331 -0.02 -1.97 -4.30
N LYS A 332 0.10 -0.95 -3.44
CA LYS A 332 0.93 -1.02 -2.22
C LYS A 332 0.49 -2.07 -1.19
N SER A 333 -0.72 -2.61 -1.30
CA SER A 333 -1.19 -3.69 -0.41
C SER A 333 -0.44 -5.01 -0.63
N PHE A 334 0.22 -5.17 -1.78
CA PHE A 334 1.03 -6.35 -2.10
C PHE A 334 2.47 -6.28 -1.61
N PHE A 335 2.87 -5.16 -0.99
CA PHE A 335 4.21 -5.01 -0.43
C PHE A 335 4.50 -6.11 0.59
N ASP A 336 5.54 -6.89 0.33
CA ASP A 336 6.11 -7.80 1.31
C ASP A 336 6.96 -7.02 2.32
N LYS A 337 6.38 -6.77 3.50
CA LYS A 337 7.04 -6.03 4.58
C LYS A 337 8.25 -6.76 5.17
N ASN A 338 8.39 -8.05 4.91
CA ASN A 338 9.52 -8.85 5.37
C ASN A 338 10.67 -8.86 4.35
N ALA A 339 10.40 -8.43 3.11
CA ALA A 339 11.42 -8.25 2.09
C ALA A 339 12.16 -6.93 2.26
N PRO A 340 13.46 -6.86 1.89
CA PRO A 340 14.13 -5.59 1.65
C PRO A 340 13.40 -4.76 0.59
N LEU A 341 13.59 -3.45 0.64
CA LEU A 341 13.19 -2.58 -0.48
C LEU A 341 13.95 -3.00 -1.75
N ALA A 342 13.40 -2.68 -2.92
CA ALA A 342 13.95 -3.11 -4.19
C ALA A 342 15.14 -2.26 -4.65
N GLY A 343 16.08 -2.88 -5.39
CA GLY A 343 17.19 -2.20 -6.05
C GLY A 343 18.00 -1.26 -5.15
N GLU A 344 18.31 -0.07 -5.66
CA GLU A 344 19.08 0.95 -4.93
C GLU A 344 18.39 1.43 -3.65
N ALA A 345 17.05 1.46 -3.60
CA ALA A 345 16.32 1.83 -2.39
C ALA A 345 16.60 0.83 -1.24
N GLY A 346 16.80 -0.45 -1.56
CA GLY A 346 17.23 -1.46 -0.60
C GLY A 346 18.65 -1.25 -0.09
N LEU A 347 19.56 -0.80 -0.96
CA LEU A 347 20.93 -0.45 -0.54
C LEU A 347 20.94 0.78 0.37
N GLU A 348 20.19 1.83 0.02
CA GLU A 348 20.06 3.03 0.85
C GLU A 348 19.47 2.73 2.22
N ASP A 349 18.45 1.87 2.28
CA ASP A 349 17.88 1.41 3.54
C ASP A 349 18.91 0.61 4.36
N GLY A 350 19.70 -0.24 3.71
CA GLY A 350 20.82 -0.95 4.32
C GLY A 350 21.88 -0.01 4.93
N LEU A 351 22.23 1.08 4.22
CA LEU A 351 23.11 2.13 4.73
C LEU A 351 22.49 2.84 5.94
N LYS A 352 21.22 3.26 5.85
CA LYS A 352 20.49 3.96 6.93
C LYS A 352 20.37 3.12 8.19
N LYS A 353 20.19 1.80 8.04
CA LYS A 353 20.11 0.84 9.15
C LYS A 353 21.48 0.41 9.69
N GLY A 354 22.58 0.87 9.09
CA GLY A 354 23.93 0.47 9.46
C GLY A 354 24.22 -1.02 9.22
N LEU A 355 23.52 -1.63 8.26
CA LEU A 355 23.79 -2.98 7.78
C LEU A 355 24.93 -2.97 6.75
N LEU A 356 25.04 -1.85 6.02
CA LEU A 356 26.07 -1.59 5.03
C LEU A 356 26.81 -0.29 5.36
N ARG A 357 28.02 -0.16 4.84
CA ARG A 357 28.67 1.12 4.55
C ARG A 357 29.18 1.14 3.11
N LYS A 358 29.46 2.32 2.57
CA LYS A 358 30.22 2.42 1.32
C LYS A 358 31.64 1.86 1.53
N ALA A 359 32.15 1.15 0.53
CA ALA A 359 33.52 0.71 0.52
C ALA A 359 34.47 1.88 0.27
N THR A 360 35.69 1.73 0.75
CA THR A 360 36.80 2.65 0.48
C THR A 360 37.92 1.91 -0.25
N GLU A 361 38.92 2.65 -0.72
CA GLU A 361 40.09 2.06 -1.38
C GLU A 361 40.82 1.07 -0.46
N GLU A 362 40.82 1.33 0.86
CA GLU A 362 41.40 0.44 1.86
C GLU A 362 40.76 -0.95 1.87
N ASP A 363 39.45 -1.06 1.63
CA ASP A 363 38.75 -2.36 1.57
C ASP A 363 39.23 -3.19 0.38
N GLY A 364 39.39 -2.54 -0.78
CA GLY A 364 39.96 -3.17 -1.97
C GLY A 364 41.42 -3.60 -1.75
N ARG A 365 42.26 -2.72 -1.20
CA ARG A 365 43.65 -3.04 -0.88
C ARG A 365 43.76 -4.21 0.10
N ALA A 366 42.93 -4.22 1.14
CA ALA A 366 42.91 -5.28 2.14
C ALA A 366 42.55 -6.65 1.53
N TRP A 367 41.65 -6.67 0.54
CA TRP A 367 41.32 -7.89 -0.18
C TRP A 367 42.53 -8.46 -0.94
N PHE A 368 43.17 -7.65 -1.78
CA PHE A 368 44.31 -8.10 -2.58
C PHE A 368 45.50 -8.53 -1.72
N ALA A 369 45.76 -7.82 -0.61
CA ALA A 369 46.80 -8.20 0.33
C ALA A 369 46.57 -9.62 0.88
N GLN A 370 45.35 -9.93 1.34
CA GLN A 370 45.05 -11.26 1.91
C GLN A 370 45.00 -12.37 0.85
N VAL A 371 44.60 -12.08 -0.38
CA VAL A 371 44.64 -13.06 -1.48
C VAL A 371 46.09 -13.36 -1.88
N ALA A 372 46.93 -12.34 -2.01
CA ALA A 372 48.35 -12.50 -2.37
C ALA A 372 49.16 -13.26 -1.30
N GLU A 373 48.83 -13.11 -0.01
CA GLU A 373 49.44 -13.92 1.05
C GLU A 373 49.09 -15.41 0.92
N ARG A 374 47.90 -15.75 0.42
CA ARG A 374 47.45 -17.13 0.26
C ARG A 374 47.97 -17.77 -1.03
N GLU A 375 48.04 -16.99 -2.10
CA GLU A 375 48.50 -17.42 -3.42
C GLU A 375 49.70 -16.53 -3.82
N PRO A 376 50.87 -16.74 -3.19
CA PRO A 376 52.06 -15.97 -3.52
C PRO A 376 52.40 -16.19 -4.99
N SER A 377 52.41 -15.10 -5.74
CA SER A 377 52.76 -15.09 -7.16
C SER A 377 54.23 -15.49 -7.32
N ASP A 378 54.51 -16.54 -8.10
CA ASP A 378 55.87 -16.98 -8.45
C ASP A 378 56.44 -16.16 -9.62
N VAL A 379 56.02 -14.90 -9.73
CA VAL A 379 56.48 -13.98 -10.78
C VAL A 379 57.67 -13.19 -10.24
N PRO A 380 58.86 -13.29 -10.86
CA PRO A 380 60.04 -12.55 -10.40
C PRO A 380 59.85 -11.04 -10.60
N PRO A 381 60.40 -10.20 -9.70
CA PRO A 381 60.30 -8.75 -9.82
C PRO A 381 61.07 -8.24 -11.05
N ILE A 382 60.48 -7.28 -11.78
CA ILE A 382 61.10 -6.63 -12.93
C ILE A 382 61.81 -5.36 -12.45
N ALA A 383 63.11 -5.23 -12.74
CA ALA A 383 63.90 -4.07 -12.35
C ALA A 383 63.35 -2.78 -12.98
N GLY A 384 63.11 -1.76 -12.15
CA GLY A 384 62.59 -0.45 -12.58
C GLY A 384 61.06 -0.35 -12.67
N GLN A 385 60.32 -1.44 -12.38
CA GLN A 385 58.87 -1.43 -12.29
C GLN A 385 58.43 -1.27 -10.83
N GLU A 386 57.59 -0.28 -10.52
CA GLU A 386 56.96 -0.18 -9.19
C GLU A 386 56.10 -1.43 -8.96
N THR A 387 56.35 -2.13 -7.85
CA THR A 387 55.66 -3.37 -7.46
C THR A 387 54.37 -3.12 -6.70
N THR A 388 53.96 -1.86 -6.51
CA THR A 388 52.70 -1.53 -5.83
C THR A 388 51.56 -2.08 -6.70
N PRO A 389 50.81 -3.10 -6.23
CA PRO A 389 49.71 -3.64 -7.02
C PRO A 389 48.71 -2.50 -7.22
N LYS A 390 48.48 -2.09 -8.47
CA LYS A 390 47.38 -1.19 -8.78
C LYS A 390 46.12 -1.88 -8.30
N THR A 391 45.50 -1.34 -7.25
CA THR A 391 44.22 -1.86 -6.77
C THR A 391 43.21 -1.54 -7.87
N PRO A 392 42.68 -2.56 -8.57
CA PRO A 392 41.59 -2.33 -9.52
C PRO A 392 40.45 -1.63 -8.79
N GLY A 393 39.70 -0.77 -9.48
CA GLY A 393 38.60 0.04 -8.92
C GLY A 393 37.39 -0.76 -8.40
N ILE A 394 37.59 -2.00 -7.91
CA ILE A 394 36.54 -2.87 -7.38
C ILE A 394 35.83 -2.28 -6.16
N TYR A 395 36.42 -1.27 -5.50
CA TYR A 395 35.81 -0.53 -4.39
C TYR A 395 34.87 0.58 -4.86
N GLU A 396 34.96 1.03 -6.12
CA GLU A 396 34.14 2.13 -6.63
C GLU A 396 32.68 1.68 -6.74
N GLY A 397 31.79 2.38 -6.03
CA GLY A 397 30.37 2.00 -5.97
C GLY A 397 30.09 0.70 -5.21
N ALA A 398 31.08 0.17 -4.49
CA ALA A 398 30.96 -1.05 -3.70
C ALA A 398 30.49 -0.78 -2.26
N TYR A 399 30.11 -1.87 -1.58
CA TYR A 399 29.61 -1.83 -0.21
C TYR A 399 30.39 -2.79 0.68
N VAL A 400 30.49 -2.47 1.97
CA VAL A 400 30.97 -3.39 3.00
C VAL A 400 29.79 -3.83 3.85
N VAL A 401 29.66 -5.15 3.99
CA VAL A 401 28.61 -5.78 4.80
C VAL A 401 29.04 -5.77 6.26
N LEU A 402 28.26 -5.09 7.11
CA LEU A 402 28.60 -4.92 8.54
C LEU A 402 27.82 -5.88 9.44
N LYS A 403 26.65 -6.33 9.01
CA LYS A 403 25.70 -7.17 9.74
C LYS A 403 24.95 -8.09 8.77
N PRO A 404 24.20 -9.10 9.25
CA PRO A 404 23.35 -9.91 8.38
C PRO A 404 22.52 -9.04 7.43
N PHE A 405 22.65 -9.31 6.14
CA PHE A 405 22.07 -8.53 5.06
C PHE A 405 21.42 -9.47 4.03
N VAL A 406 20.31 -9.04 3.46
CA VAL A 406 19.62 -9.75 2.38
C VAL A 406 19.73 -8.89 1.14
N PHE A 407 20.18 -9.47 0.02
CA PHE A 407 20.29 -8.72 -1.23
C PHE A 407 18.92 -8.18 -1.67
N PRO A 408 18.83 -6.88 -2.00
CA PRO A 408 17.66 -6.31 -2.64
C PRO A 408 17.42 -6.97 -4.00
N ALA A 409 16.23 -7.50 -4.24
CA ALA A 409 15.87 -7.93 -5.58
C ALA A 409 15.84 -6.73 -6.55
N GLY A 410 16.23 -6.95 -7.80
CA GLY A 410 16.37 -5.88 -8.80
C GLY A 410 17.69 -5.11 -8.76
N LEU A 411 18.69 -5.62 -8.03
CA LEU A 411 19.99 -4.99 -7.95
C LEU A 411 20.70 -5.04 -9.31
N VAL A 412 21.24 -3.90 -9.73
CA VAL A 412 22.26 -3.88 -10.81
C VAL A 412 23.57 -4.32 -10.19
N ALA A 413 24.33 -5.20 -10.84
CA ALA A 413 25.58 -5.76 -10.34
C ALA A 413 26.44 -4.74 -9.58
N LYS A 414 26.74 -5.04 -8.31
CA LYS A 414 27.66 -4.28 -7.44
C LYS A 414 28.73 -5.21 -6.89
N ASN A 415 29.70 -4.63 -6.20
CA ASN A 415 30.69 -5.36 -5.42
C ASN A 415 30.37 -5.24 -3.92
N PHE A 416 30.52 -6.35 -3.19
CA PHE A 416 30.34 -6.42 -1.76
C PHE A 416 31.55 -7.03 -1.09
N PHE A 417 32.13 -6.35 -0.11
CA PHE A 417 33.15 -6.90 0.77
C PHE A 417 32.48 -7.44 2.04
N VAL A 418 32.78 -8.69 2.40
CA VAL A 418 32.26 -9.33 3.61
C VAL A 418 33.42 -9.55 4.58
N PRO A 419 33.59 -8.71 5.61
CA PRO A 419 34.66 -8.85 6.59
C PRO A 419 34.57 -10.17 7.37
N ARG A 420 35.71 -10.61 7.93
CA ARG A 420 35.76 -11.81 8.77
C ARG A 420 34.76 -11.73 9.92
N GLY A 421 34.05 -12.83 10.16
CA GLY A 421 33.04 -12.94 11.21
C GLY A 421 31.66 -12.38 10.84
N VAL A 422 31.52 -11.73 9.68
CA VAL A 422 30.22 -11.31 9.14
C VAL A 422 29.71 -12.40 8.20
N PRO A 423 28.44 -12.85 8.31
CA PRO A 423 27.90 -13.83 7.37
C PRO A 423 27.76 -13.23 5.97
N VAL A 424 28.00 -14.06 4.95
CA VAL A 424 27.72 -13.72 3.55
C VAL A 424 26.24 -13.37 3.40
N PRO A 425 25.89 -12.27 2.68
CA PRO A 425 24.49 -11.92 2.50
C PRO A 425 23.69 -13.03 1.83
N SER A 426 22.43 -13.17 2.24
CA SER A 426 21.50 -14.15 1.66
C SER A 426 20.64 -13.52 0.55
N GLY A 427 19.92 -14.37 -0.20
CA GLY A 427 19.08 -13.93 -1.32
C GLY A 427 19.84 -13.95 -2.65
N ASP A 428 19.17 -13.50 -3.72
CA ASP A 428 19.78 -13.40 -5.05
C ASP A 428 20.68 -12.17 -5.14
N SER A 429 21.95 -12.36 -5.51
CA SER A 429 22.93 -11.28 -5.61
C SER A 429 22.77 -10.40 -6.85
N GLY A 430 21.87 -10.74 -7.79
CA GLY A 430 21.60 -9.92 -8.98
C GLY A 430 22.84 -9.70 -9.83
N HIS A 431 23.65 -10.76 -9.99
CA HIS A 431 24.98 -10.74 -10.63
C HIS A 431 26.05 -9.91 -9.90
N SER A 432 25.88 -9.59 -8.61
CA SER A 432 26.91 -8.91 -7.83
C SER A 432 28.09 -9.82 -7.49
N ALA A 433 29.29 -9.24 -7.38
CA ALA A 433 30.47 -9.94 -6.86
C ALA A 433 30.58 -9.76 -5.35
N ILE A 434 30.96 -10.83 -4.67
CA ILE A 434 31.05 -10.91 -3.21
C ILE A 434 32.47 -11.35 -2.86
N TYR A 435 33.24 -10.44 -2.31
CA TYR A 435 34.60 -10.63 -1.83
C TYR A 435 34.54 -11.07 -0.36
N ASP A 436 34.52 -12.38 -0.12
CA ASP A 436 34.31 -12.96 1.21
C ASP A 436 35.64 -13.20 1.94
N PHE A 437 35.93 -12.37 2.95
CA PHE A 437 37.15 -12.47 3.75
C PHE A 437 37.15 -13.67 4.71
N ASN A 438 36.01 -14.32 4.94
CA ASN A 438 35.97 -15.54 5.75
C ASN A 438 36.67 -16.69 5.03
N THR A 439 36.40 -16.83 3.72
CA THR A 439 36.91 -17.93 2.90
C THR A 439 38.03 -17.52 1.96
N LEU A 440 38.27 -16.21 1.80
CA LEU A 440 39.13 -15.61 0.78
C LEU A 440 38.77 -16.08 -0.63
N LYS A 441 37.46 -16.20 -0.90
CA LYS A 441 36.92 -16.50 -2.23
C LYS A 441 36.06 -15.33 -2.70
N CYS A 442 36.12 -15.07 -3.99
CA CYS A 442 35.12 -14.22 -4.64
C CYS A 442 33.97 -15.10 -5.15
N LEU A 443 32.73 -14.71 -4.82
CA LEU A 443 31.50 -15.37 -5.28
C LEU A 443 30.79 -14.42 -6.25
N GLY A 444 30.44 -14.91 -7.44
CA GLY A 444 29.81 -14.11 -8.49
C GLY A 444 30.13 -14.68 -9.87
N LEU A 445 29.73 -13.99 -10.93
CA LEU A 445 30.21 -14.34 -12.27
C LEU A 445 31.73 -14.14 -12.34
N ASP A 446 32.47 -15.10 -12.89
CA ASP A 446 33.95 -15.08 -12.93
C ASP A 446 34.53 -13.77 -13.49
N LEU A 447 33.84 -13.14 -14.45
CA LEU A 447 34.24 -11.85 -15.04
C LEU A 447 34.23 -10.66 -14.06
N LEU A 448 33.49 -10.77 -12.95
CA LEU A 448 33.41 -9.73 -11.91
C LEU A 448 34.35 -10.01 -10.73
N CYS A 449 34.88 -11.23 -10.64
CA CYS A 449 35.81 -11.65 -9.61
C CYS A 449 37.25 -11.41 -10.07
N TYR A 450 37.72 -10.18 -9.91
CA TYR A 450 39.08 -9.81 -10.27
C TYR A 450 40.09 -10.55 -9.37
N ARG A 451 40.99 -11.32 -9.97
CA ARG A 451 42.13 -11.94 -9.29
C ARG A 451 43.41 -11.18 -9.66
N PRO A 452 44.33 -11.00 -8.70
CA PRO A 452 45.62 -10.36 -8.95
C PRO A 452 46.47 -11.13 -9.96
#